data_AF-A0A7J6PJQ1-F1
#
_entry.id   AF-A0A7J6PJQ1-F1
#
_cell.length_a   1.000
_cell.length_b   1.000
_cell.length_c   1.000
_cell.angle_alpha   90.00
_cell.angle_beta   90.00
_cell.angle_gamma   90.00
#
_symmetry.space_group_name_H-M   'P 1'
#
loop_
_entity.id
_entity.type
_entity.pdbx_description
1 polymer ?
#
loop_
_entity_poly.entity_id
_entity_poly.type
_entity_poly.pdbx_seq_one_letter_code
_entity_poly.pdbx_strand_id
1 'polypeptide(L)'
;MLAVAAGLYYEFGYLLSLHSIKVNRDWIAAEVERNFWLSACIYMLAMCLDIGLTIPGATTLSFAGGLFFDQPYAAIFSYMGYVIGACVSYLLVRTVLADFAKWLLNTESRLYKKLERNLKNNAFIYLIAARYTLVFPFWFVNGCAALTGVPFTTFMSATAVAVIPGSVLYTTAGRAMTNVLATLDQDTKVSVTDVLIQSMGSDDVKASAMSLAVCGIIPVLMKIRSHRKKMAKAHNEADGLGKAASKDTSQQKKKTS
;
A
#
# COMPACT_ATOMS: atom_id res chain seq x y z
N MET A 1 0.35 10.41 -20.83
CA MET A 1 0.54 9.33 -19.83
C MET A 1 -0.70 8.47 -19.62
N LEU A 2 -1.91 9.00 -19.42
CA LEU A 2 -3.13 8.16 -19.33
C LEU A 2 -3.39 7.30 -20.58
N ALA A 3 -3.15 7.82 -21.79
CA ALA A 3 -3.25 7.04 -23.02
C ALA A 3 -2.14 5.98 -23.18
N VAL A 4 -0.96 6.24 -22.61
CA VAL A 4 0.17 5.28 -22.62
C VAL A 4 -0.02 4.21 -21.54
N ALA A 5 -0.52 4.58 -20.35
CA ALA A 5 -0.90 3.66 -19.30
C ALA A 5 -2.12 2.81 -19.73
N ALA A 6 -3.10 3.39 -20.41
CA ALA A 6 -4.22 2.66 -21.00
C ALA A 6 -3.76 1.77 -22.17
N GLY A 7 -2.84 2.23 -23.02
CA GLY A 7 -2.26 1.44 -24.11
C GLY A 7 -1.43 0.26 -23.61
N LEU A 8 -0.53 0.49 -22.64
CA LEU A 8 0.24 -0.56 -21.98
C LEU A 8 -0.66 -1.53 -21.20
N TYR A 9 -1.71 -1.03 -20.52
CA TYR A 9 -2.71 -1.87 -19.86
C TYR A 9 -3.50 -2.72 -20.88
N TYR A 10 -3.78 -2.20 -22.07
CA TYR A 10 -4.50 -2.92 -23.12
C TYR A 10 -3.61 -3.98 -23.81
N GLU A 11 -2.35 -3.66 -24.11
CA GLU A 11 -1.39 -4.60 -24.73
C GLU A 11 -0.88 -5.67 -23.76
N PHE A 12 -0.44 -5.30 -22.55
CA PHE A 12 -0.01 -6.28 -21.53
C PHE A 12 -1.19 -6.98 -20.86
N GLY A 13 -2.36 -6.35 -20.79
CA GLY A 13 -3.58 -6.95 -20.24
C GLY A 13 -4.09 -8.14 -21.06
N TYR A 14 -3.79 -8.17 -22.36
CA TYR A 14 -4.09 -9.33 -23.21
C TYR A 14 -3.15 -10.52 -22.90
N LEU A 15 -1.86 -10.28 -22.69
CA LEU A 15 -0.87 -11.30 -22.30
C LEU A 15 -1.11 -11.84 -20.88
N LEU A 16 -1.59 -11.00 -19.97
CA LEU A 16 -2.07 -11.35 -18.63
C LEU A 16 -3.54 -11.77 -18.60
N SER A 17 -4.17 -12.01 -19.75
CA SER A 17 -5.53 -12.52 -19.77
C SER A 17 -5.56 -13.91 -19.14
N LEU A 18 -6.60 -14.19 -18.35
CA LEU A 18 -6.75 -15.51 -17.72
C LEU A 18 -6.78 -16.65 -18.74
N HIS A 19 -7.24 -16.35 -19.95
CA HIS A 19 -7.22 -17.30 -21.05
C HIS A 19 -5.79 -17.65 -21.47
N SER A 20 -4.95 -16.64 -21.74
CA SER A 20 -3.55 -16.84 -22.12
C SER A 20 -2.74 -17.54 -21.03
N ILE A 21 -2.99 -17.21 -19.76
CA ILE A 21 -2.37 -17.87 -18.60
C ILE A 21 -2.81 -19.33 -18.52
N LYS A 22 -4.10 -19.64 -18.70
CA LYS A 22 -4.61 -21.01 -18.64
C LYS A 22 -4.05 -21.89 -19.76
N VAL A 23 -4.01 -21.38 -20.99
CA VAL A 23 -3.52 -22.12 -22.16
C VAL A 23 -2.01 -22.39 -22.10
N ASN A 24 -1.23 -21.42 -21.60
CA ASN A 24 0.24 -21.51 -21.60
C ASN A 24 0.82 -21.83 -20.20
N ARG A 25 -0.02 -22.22 -19.23
CA ARG A 25 0.39 -22.38 -17.82
C ARG A 25 1.64 -23.23 -17.66
N ASP A 26 1.64 -24.42 -18.24
CA ASP A 26 2.71 -25.40 -18.05
C ASP A 26 4.01 -24.93 -18.70
N TRP A 27 3.90 -24.25 -19.85
CA TRP A 27 5.05 -23.64 -20.52
C TRP A 27 5.63 -22.48 -19.69
N ILE A 28 4.78 -21.60 -19.14
CA ILE A 28 5.22 -20.49 -18.27
C ILE A 28 5.90 -21.05 -17.02
N ALA A 29 5.31 -22.06 -16.37
CA ALA A 29 5.89 -22.68 -15.19
C ALA A 29 7.27 -23.30 -15.50
N ALA A 30 7.39 -24.05 -16.60
CA ALA A 30 8.65 -24.65 -17.02
C ALA A 30 9.73 -23.61 -17.35
N GLU A 31 9.35 -22.48 -17.96
CA GLU A 31 10.30 -21.41 -18.30
C GLU A 31 10.76 -20.64 -17.05
N VAL A 32 9.84 -20.38 -16.11
CA VAL A 32 10.18 -19.78 -14.81
C VAL A 32 11.10 -20.70 -14.01
N GLU A 33 10.84 -22.01 -13.99
CA GLU A 33 11.73 -22.96 -13.31
C GLU A 33 13.12 -23.02 -13.96
N ARG A 34 13.18 -23.03 -15.30
CA ARG A 34 14.44 -23.06 -16.05
C ARG A 34 15.31 -21.83 -15.79
N ASN A 35 14.68 -20.65 -15.72
CA ASN A 35 15.35 -19.36 -15.65
C ASN A 35 14.93 -18.53 -14.42
N PHE A 36 14.81 -19.18 -13.26
CA PHE A 36 14.21 -18.62 -12.05
C PHE A 36 14.66 -17.20 -11.69
N TRP A 37 15.97 -16.97 -11.59
CA TRP A 37 16.52 -15.67 -11.21
C TRP A 37 16.32 -14.60 -12.28
N LEU A 38 16.40 -14.96 -13.56
CA LEU A 38 16.16 -14.03 -14.65
C LEU A 38 14.68 -13.61 -14.67
N SER A 39 13.77 -14.58 -14.54
CA SER A 39 12.33 -14.32 -14.42
C SER A 39 12.01 -13.44 -13.21
N ALA A 40 12.64 -13.68 -12.06
CA ALA A 40 12.50 -12.84 -10.87
C ALA A 40 12.99 -11.41 -11.13
N CYS A 41 14.14 -11.23 -11.77
CA CYS A 41 14.67 -9.90 -12.13
C CYS A 41 13.75 -9.15 -13.10
N ILE A 42 13.25 -9.82 -14.14
CA ILE A 42 12.31 -9.23 -15.11
C ILE A 42 11.01 -8.82 -14.39
N TYR A 43 10.48 -9.69 -13.55
CA TYR A 43 9.29 -9.42 -12.75
C TYR A 43 9.46 -8.21 -11.83
N MET A 44 10.56 -8.16 -11.07
CA MET A 44 10.89 -7.04 -10.19
C MET A 44 11.06 -5.75 -10.98
N LEU A 45 11.72 -5.79 -12.14
CA LEU A 45 11.89 -4.64 -13.01
C LEU A 45 10.54 -4.14 -13.53
N ALA A 46 9.65 -5.03 -13.96
CA ALA A 46 8.31 -4.67 -14.39
C ALA A 46 7.51 -3.98 -13.26
N MET A 47 7.57 -4.53 -12.03
CA MET A 47 6.98 -3.91 -10.84
C MET A 47 7.57 -2.52 -10.56
N CYS A 48 8.90 -2.39 -10.64
CA CYS A 48 9.58 -1.12 -10.42
C CYS A 48 9.18 -0.07 -11.47
N LEU A 49 9.07 -0.46 -12.74
CA LEU A 49 8.68 0.43 -13.82
C LEU A 49 7.21 0.84 -13.72
N ASP A 50 6.30 -0.10 -13.47
CA ASP A 50 4.88 0.19 -13.29
C ASP A 50 4.65 1.19 -12.16
N ILE A 51 5.17 0.86 -10.97
CA ILE A 51 4.99 1.72 -9.79
C ILE A 51 5.77 3.02 -9.93
N GLY A 52 7.02 2.94 -10.41
CA GLY A 52 7.92 4.08 -10.59
C GLY A 52 7.36 5.12 -11.55
N LEU A 53 6.78 4.65 -12.67
CA LEU A 53 6.10 5.48 -13.66
C LEU A 53 4.66 5.83 -13.26
N THR A 54 4.25 5.49 -12.03
CA THR A 54 2.95 5.89 -11.46
C THR A 54 1.77 5.29 -12.25
N ILE A 55 1.98 4.10 -12.83
CA ILE A 55 0.99 3.33 -13.56
C ILE A 55 0.18 2.50 -12.55
N PRO A 56 -1.17 2.42 -12.67
CA PRO A 56 -2.01 1.68 -11.73
C PRO A 56 -2.08 0.17 -12.05
N GLY A 57 -0.95 -0.49 -12.33
CA GLY A 57 -0.88 -1.92 -12.70
C GLY A 57 -0.37 -2.86 -11.59
N ALA A 58 0.16 -2.31 -10.50
CA ALA A 58 0.86 -3.07 -9.46
C ALA A 58 0.05 -4.23 -8.84
N THR A 59 -1.27 -4.08 -8.71
CA THR A 59 -2.14 -5.15 -8.20
C THR A 59 -2.17 -6.33 -9.16
N THR A 60 -2.34 -6.09 -10.46
CA THR A 60 -2.34 -7.12 -11.50
C THR A 60 -1.00 -7.84 -11.54
N LEU A 61 0.11 -7.08 -11.49
CA LEU A 61 1.45 -7.66 -11.42
C LEU A 61 1.69 -8.45 -10.13
N SER A 62 1.10 -8.06 -9.00
CA SER A 62 1.20 -8.83 -7.76
C SER A 62 0.48 -10.16 -7.84
N PHE A 63 -0.70 -10.21 -8.47
CA PHE A 63 -1.36 -11.48 -8.78
C PHE A 63 -0.49 -12.34 -9.71
N ALA A 64 0.09 -11.72 -10.75
CA ALA A 64 1.01 -12.40 -11.66
C ALA A 64 2.22 -13.02 -10.94
N GLY A 65 2.77 -12.33 -9.95
CA GLY A 65 3.83 -12.87 -9.09
C GLY A 65 3.42 -14.18 -8.42
N GLY A 66 2.19 -14.29 -7.95
CA GLY A 66 1.62 -15.53 -7.39
C GLY A 66 1.30 -16.62 -8.41
N LEU A 67 1.15 -16.26 -9.69
CA LEU A 67 1.01 -17.22 -10.79
C LEU A 67 2.38 -17.82 -11.18
N PHE A 68 3.43 -17.00 -11.13
CA PHE A 68 4.75 -17.36 -11.64
C PHE A 68 5.67 -17.97 -10.57
N PHE A 69 5.57 -17.53 -9.32
CA PHE A 69 6.45 -17.95 -8.25
C PHE A 69 5.67 -18.57 -7.10
N ASP A 70 6.27 -19.55 -6.46
CA ASP A 70 5.77 -20.08 -5.21
C ASP A 70 6.06 -19.15 -4.03
N GLN A 71 5.30 -19.33 -2.94
CA GLN A 71 5.61 -18.67 -1.69
C GLN A 71 6.79 -19.35 -0.98
N PRO A 72 7.71 -18.57 -0.36
CA PRO A 72 7.61 -17.12 -0.08
C PRO A 72 8.20 -16.20 -1.17
N TYR A 73 8.75 -16.75 -2.25
CA TYR A 73 9.49 -15.98 -3.26
C TYR A 73 8.61 -14.97 -4.00
N ALA A 74 7.36 -15.31 -4.33
CA ALA A 74 6.43 -14.37 -4.95
C ALA A 74 6.26 -13.09 -4.10
N ALA A 75 6.05 -13.26 -2.79
CA ALA A 75 5.91 -12.15 -1.86
C ALA A 75 7.21 -11.33 -1.75
N ILE A 76 8.38 -11.98 -1.68
CA ILE A 76 9.69 -11.31 -1.58
C ILE A 76 9.97 -10.46 -2.83
N PHE A 77 9.80 -11.02 -4.03
CA PHE A 77 10.06 -10.28 -5.26
C PHE A 77 9.05 -9.15 -5.46
N SER A 78 7.77 -9.39 -5.16
CA SER A 78 6.74 -8.33 -5.18
C SER A 78 7.09 -7.20 -4.22
N TYR A 79 7.51 -7.55 -2.99
CA TYR A 79 7.92 -6.62 -1.96
C TYR A 79 9.08 -5.73 -2.41
N MET A 80 10.13 -6.32 -2.97
CA MET A 80 11.30 -5.58 -3.47
C MET A 80 10.90 -4.63 -4.59
N GLY A 81 10.09 -5.10 -5.55
CA GLY A 81 9.53 -4.28 -6.62
C GLY A 81 8.69 -3.10 -6.08
N TYR A 82 7.84 -3.35 -5.08
CA TYR A 82 7.04 -2.33 -4.42
C TYR A 82 7.91 -1.23 -3.78
N VAL A 83 8.91 -1.61 -3.00
CA VAL A 83 9.75 -0.64 -2.28
C VAL A 83 10.60 0.18 -3.25
N ILE A 84 11.27 -0.47 -4.20
CA ILE A 84 12.14 0.21 -5.18
C ILE A 84 11.29 1.11 -6.08
N GLY A 85 10.20 0.58 -6.65
CA GLY A 85 9.28 1.35 -7.48
C GLY A 85 8.66 2.54 -6.74
N ALA A 86 8.29 2.37 -5.47
CA ALA A 86 7.79 3.48 -4.65
C ALA A 86 8.83 4.58 -4.47
N CYS A 87 10.10 4.22 -4.25
CA CYS A 87 11.19 5.17 -4.12
C CYS A 87 11.40 5.94 -5.43
N VAL A 88 11.41 5.25 -6.57
CA VAL A 88 11.52 5.87 -7.91
C VAL A 88 10.35 6.82 -8.15
N SER A 89 9.11 6.38 -7.91
CA SER A 89 7.90 7.19 -8.05
C SER A 89 7.94 8.45 -7.20
N TYR A 90 8.33 8.30 -5.93
CA TYR A 90 8.47 9.43 -5.02
C TYR A 90 9.49 10.47 -5.54
N LEU A 91 10.66 10.01 -5.98
CA LEU A 91 11.71 10.89 -6.49
C LEU A 91 11.29 11.56 -7.80
N LEU A 92 10.66 10.81 -8.70
CA LEU A 92 10.16 11.30 -9.98
C LEU A 92 9.10 12.39 -9.77
N VAL A 93 8.14 12.17 -8.87
CA VAL A 93 7.13 13.18 -8.53
C VAL A 93 7.75 14.40 -7.86
N ARG A 94 8.71 14.20 -6.95
CA ARG A 94 9.34 15.30 -6.23
C ARG A 94 10.19 16.20 -7.12
N THR A 95 10.81 15.65 -8.16
CA THR A 95 11.81 16.36 -8.99
C THR A 95 11.28 16.78 -10.35
N VAL A 96 10.68 15.86 -11.11
CA VAL A 96 10.33 16.07 -12.53
C VAL A 96 8.85 16.37 -12.69
N LEU A 97 7.99 15.64 -11.98
CA LEU A 97 6.54 15.67 -12.20
C LEU A 97 5.79 16.51 -11.17
N ALA A 98 6.46 17.40 -10.43
CA ALA A 98 5.84 18.11 -9.31
C ALA A 98 4.60 18.91 -9.72
N ASP A 99 4.67 19.70 -10.79
CA ASP A 99 3.54 20.54 -11.21
C ASP A 99 2.40 19.73 -11.83
N PHE A 100 2.73 18.69 -12.61
CA PHE A 100 1.73 17.75 -13.11
C PHE A 100 1.02 17.00 -11.98
N ALA A 101 1.78 16.54 -10.98
CA ALA A 101 1.24 15.84 -9.82
C ALA A 101 0.35 16.77 -8.97
N LYS A 102 0.68 18.06 -8.85
CA LYS A 102 -0.19 19.03 -8.16
C LYS A 102 -1.56 19.14 -8.84
N TRP A 103 -1.57 19.20 -10.17
CA TRP A 103 -2.81 19.20 -10.96
C TRP A 103 -3.57 17.88 -10.81
N LEU A 104 -2.90 16.74 -11.01
CA LEU A 104 -3.52 15.41 -10.97
C LEU A 104 -4.11 15.07 -9.60
N LEU A 105 -3.40 15.41 -8.52
CA LEU A 105 -3.83 15.17 -7.15
C LEU A 105 -4.86 16.19 -6.65
N ASN A 106 -5.13 17.24 -7.45
CA ASN A 106 -5.98 18.36 -7.10
C ASN A 106 -5.64 18.88 -5.69
N THR A 107 -4.48 19.51 -5.56
CA THR A 107 -3.94 19.96 -4.25
C THR A 107 -4.87 20.92 -3.50
N GLU A 108 -5.79 21.56 -4.21
CA GLU A 108 -6.81 22.41 -3.60
C GLU A 108 -7.97 21.64 -2.96
N SER A 109 -8.10 20.35 -3.28
CA SER A 109 -9.17 19.50 -2.77
C SER A 109 -9.11 19.33 -1.24
N ARG A 110 -10.30 19.19 -0.64
CA ARG A 110 -10.44 18.93 0.80
C ARG A 110 -9.75 17.62 1.22
N LEU A 111 -9.71 16.62 0.33
CA LEU A 111 -9.08 15.32 0.58
C LEU A 111 -7.56 15.48 0.68
N TYR A 112 -6.92 16.15 -0.30
CA TYR A 112 -5.50 16.43 -0.28
C TYR A 112 -5.10 17.24 0.97
N LYS A 113 -5.79 18.37 1.24
CA LYS A 113 -5.51 19.21 2.42
C LYS A 113 -5.70 18.48 3.75
N LYS A 114 -6.57 17.47 3.81
CA LYS A 114 -6.71 16.59 4.98
C LYS A 114 -5.49 15.67 5.10
N LEU A 115 -5.09 15.02 4.00
CA LEU A 115 -3.94 14.12 3.96
C LEU A 115 -2.64 14.86 4.31
N GLU A 116 -2.39 16.00 3.69
CA GLU A 116 -1.23 16.88 3.95
C GLU A 116 -1.11 17.24 5.43
N ARG A 117 -2.18 17.71 6.06
CA ARG A 117 -2.18 18.06 7.49
C ARG A 117 -1.85 16.87 8.38
N ASN A 118 -2.28 15.66 8.01
CA ASN A 118 -1.97 14.45 8.78
C ASN A 118 -0.51 14.01 8.55
N LEU A 119 0.02 14.17 7.35
CA LEU A 119 1.42 13.87 7.02
C LEU A 119 2.39 14.81 7.76
N LYS A 120 2.07 16.11 7.89
CA LYS A 120 2.93 17.08 8.60
C LYS A 120 3.19 16.72 10.07
N ASN A 121 2.25 16.08 10.76
CA ASN A 121 2.37 15.79 12.18
C ASN A 121 2.98 14.42 12.49
N ASN A 122 2.72 13.40 11.67
CA ASN A 122 3.26 12.06 11.86
C ASN A 122 3.23 11.24 10.55
N ALA A 123 4.10 11.63 9.60
CA ALA A 123 4.14 11.02 8.27
C ALA A 123 4.30 9.49 8.30
N PHE A 124 5.17 8.96 9.17
CA PHE A 124 5.46 7.53 9.24
C PHE A 124 4.19 6.70 9.54
N ILE A 125 3.55 6.97 10.68
CA ILE A 125 2.35 6.21 11.11
C ILE A 125 1.21 6.41 10.11
N TYR A 126 1.08 7.62 9.56
CA TYR A 126 -0.01 7.93 8.64
C TYR A 126 0.16 7.24 7.27
N LEU A 127 1.38 7.16 6.75
CA LEU A 127 1.68 6.42 5.52
C LEU A 127 1.40 4.93 5.68
N ILE A 128 1.79 4.33 6.82
CA ILE A 128 1.48 2.92 7.12
C ILE A 128 -0.04 2.71 7.17
N ALA A 129 -0.75 3.56 7.92
CA ALA A 129 -2.20 3.48 8.02
C ALA A 129 -2.90 3.60 6.66
N ALA A 130 -2.47 4.55 5.81
CA ALA A 130 -3.03 4.77 4.49
C ALA A 130 -2.83 3.56 3.55
N ARG A 131 -1.73 2.83 3.70
CA ARG A 131 -1.42 1.64 2.89
C ARG A 131 -2.10 0.38 3.40
N TYR A 132 -2.30 0.23 4.71
CA TYR A 132 -3.03 -0.91 5.26
C TYR A 132 -4.53 -0.84 5.01
N THR A 133 -5.13 0.36 4.93
CA THR A 133 -6.55 0.46 4.61
C THR A 133 -6.86 0.09 3.16
N LEU A 134 -5.86 0.07 2.27
CA LEU A 134 -6.00 -0.16 0.82
C LEU A 134 -7.01 0.77 0.11
N VAL A 135 -7.50 1.81 0.80
CA VAL A 135 -8.50 2.76 0.28
C VAL A 135 -7.87 3.70 -0.75
N PHE A 136 -6.60 4.04 -0.55
CA PHE A 136 -5.90 4.98 -1.42
C PHE A 136 -5.06 4.22 -2.45
N PRO A 137 -5.14 4.60 -3.74
CA PRO A 137 -4.27 4.05 -4.77
C PRO A 137 -2.79 4.27 -4.43
N PHE A 138 -1.95 3.32 -4.81
CA PHE A 138 -0.53 3.34 -4.46
C PHE A 138 0.19 4.59 -4.98
N TRP A 139 -0.10 4.98 -6.23
CA TRP A 139 0.42 6.18 -6.87
C TRP A 139 0.00 7.47 -6.16
N PHE A 140 -1.22 7.51 -5.62
CA PHE A 140 -1.77 8.68 -4.94
C PHE A 140 -1.00 8.95 -3.64
N VAL A 141 -0.76 7.91 -2.84
CA VAL A 141 0.01 8.02 -1.59
C VAL A 141 1.45 8.48 -1.86
N ASN A 142 2.11 7.94 -2.90
CA ASN A 142 3.47 8.34 -3.29
C ASN A 142 3.51 9.82 -3.65
N GLY A 143 2.61 10.26 -4.53
CA GLY A 143 2.60 11.63 -5.02
C GLY A 143 2.29 12.63 -3.90
N CYS A 144 1.34 12.32 -3.03
CA CYS A 144 1.08 13.14 -1.86
C CYS A 144 2.31 13.24 -0.95
N ALA A 145 2.95 12.13 -0.60
CA ALA A 145 4.14 12.16 0.26
C ALA A 145 5.28 13.00 -0.35
N ALA A 146 5.47 12.89 -1.66
CA ALA A 146 6.47 13.66 -2.41
C ALA A 146 6.18 15.16 -2.40
N LEU A 147 4.92 15.57 -2.63
CA LEU A 147 4.53 16.99 -2.68
C LEU A 147 4.44 17.65 -1.30
N THR A 148 4.10 16.90 -0.24
CA THR A 148 3.94 17.45 1.11
C THR A 148 5.26 17.56 1.88
N GLY A 149 6.39 17.25 1.24
CA GLY A 149 7.73 17.40 1.83
C GLY A 149 8.11 16.34 2.87
N VAL A 150 7.46 15.18 2.88
CA VAL A 150 7.85 14.07 3.79
C VAL A 150 9.29 13.67 3.48
N PRO A 151 10.19 13.50 4.47
CA PRO A 151 11.55 13.04 4.20
C PRO A 151 11.59 11.70 3.48
N PHE A 152 12.51 11.53 2.53
CA PHE A 152 12.64 10.30 1.73
C PHE A 152 12.82 9.06 2.62
N THR A 153 13.67 9.14 3.64
CA THR A 153 13.92 8.03 4.58
C THR A 153 12.67 7.63 5.35
N THR A 154 11.86 8.60 5.80
CA THR A 154 10.57 8.35 6.46
C THR A 154 9.58 7.69 5.51
N PHE A 155 9.51 8.16 4.26
CA PHE A 155 8.63 7.57 3.24
C PHE A 155 9.05 6.13 2.89
N MET A 156 10.34 5.90 2.65
CA MET A 156 10.90 4.61 2.29
C MET A 156 10.67 3.58 3.41
N SER A 157 11.05 3.92 4.64
CA SER A 157 10.88 3.02 5.80
C SER A 157 9.41 2.73 6.10
N ALA A 158 8.53 3.74 6.04
CA ALA A 158 7.10 3.53 6.23
C ALA A 158 6.51 2.61 5.14
N THR A 159 6.90 2.82 3.88
CA THR A 159 6.46 1.98 2.76
C THR A 159 7.00 0.56 2.90
N ALA A 160 8.28 0.39 3.22
CA ALA A 160 8.91 -0.90 3.43
C ALA A 160 8.26 -1.73 4.55
N VAL A 161 7.69 -1.10 5.58
CA VAL A 161 6.90 -1.84 6.58
C VAL A 161 5.49 -2.13 6.05
N ALA A 162 4.85 -1.14 5.44
CA ALA A 162 3.44 -1.20 5.12
C ALA A 162 3.08 -2.13 3.95
N VAL A 163 4.01 -2.40 3.03
CA VAL A 163 3.73 -3.22 1.84
C VAL A 163 3.89 -4.72 2.11
N ILE A 164 4.47 -5.13 3.24
CA ILE A 164 4.68 -6.54 3.59
C ILE A 164 3.37 -7.35 3.55
N PRO A 165 2.33 -7.02 4.33
CA PRO A 165 1.11 -7.83 4.37
C PRO A 165 0.34 -7.77 3.03
N GLY A 166 0.38 -6.63 2.34
CA GLY A 166 -0.21 -6.50 1.01
C GLY A 166 0.48 -7.40 -0.02
N SER A 167 1.81 -7.46 0.00
CA SER A 167 2.60 -8.29 -0.90
C SER A 167 2.25 -9.77 -0.73
N VAL A 168 2.12 -10.24 0.51
CA VAL A 168 1.69 -11.61 0.82
C VAL A 168 0.25 -11.85 0.35
N LEU A 169 -0.69 -10.95 0.70
CA LEU A 169 -2.09 -11.11 0.33
C LEU A 169 -2.31 -11.25 -1.18
N TYR A 170 -1.78 -10.32 -1.97
CA TYR A 170 -2.00 -10.31 -3.42
C TYR A 170 -1.32 -11.49 -4.11
N THR A 171 -0.11 -11.86 -3.70
CA THR A 171 0.58 -13.02 -4.30
C THR A 171 -0.07 -14.34 -3.90
N THR A 172 -0.55 -14.49 -2.66
CA THR A 172 -1.34 -15.66 -2.25
C THR A 172 -2.65 -15.76 -3.04
N ALA A 173 -3.32 -14.63 -3.29
CA ALA A 173 -4.51 -14.61 -4.13
C ALA A 173 -4.20 -15.00 -5.59
N GLY A 174 -3.07 -14.56 -6.14
CA GLY A 174 -2.58 -15.02 -7.44
C GLY A 174 -2.39 -16.53 -7.49
N ARG A 175 -1.74 -17.11 -6.48
CA ARG A 175 -1.58 -18.56 -6.37
C ARG A 175 -2.91 -19.31 -6.25
N ALA A 176 -3.87 -18.76 -5.51
CA ALA A 176 -5.21 -19.33 -5.43
C ALA A 176 -5.91 -19.33 -6.80
N MET A 177 -5.70 -18.29 -7.62
CA MET A 177 -6.19 -18.27 -9.00
C MET A 177 -5.57 -19.38 -9.85
N THR A 178 -4.27 -19.65 -9.72
CA THR A 178 -3.62 -20.80 -10.39
C THR A 178 -4.32 -22.12 -10.02
N ASN A 179 -4.61 -22.32 -8.74
CA ASN A 179 -5.25 -23.54 -8.25
C ASN A 179 -6.66 -23.71 -8.81
N VAL A 180 -7.45 -22.63 -8.85
CA VAL A 180 -8.79 -22.66 -9.47
C VAL A 180 -8.69 -22.95 -10.97
N LEU A 181 -7.78 -22.28 -11.68
CA LEU A 181 -7.58 -22.48 -13.11
C LEU A 181 -7.17 -23.93 -13.45
N ALA A 182 -6.40 -24.58 -12.56
CA ALA A 182 -6.00 -25.98 -12.73
C ALA A 182 -7.16 -26.98 -12.64
N THR A 183 -8.29 -26.60 -12.04
CA THR A 183 -9.49 -27.46 -11.92
C THR A 183 -10.46 -27.32 -13.10
N LEU A 184 -10.23 -26.35 -13.99
CA LEU A 184 -11.13 -26.07 -15.12
C LEU A 184 -10.61 -26.73 -16.40
N ASP A 185 -11.47 -27.48 -17.09
CA ASP A 185 -11.16 -28.07 -18.41
C ASP A 185 -10.77 -26.99 -19.42
N GLN A 186 -9.83 -27.28 -20.33
CA GLN A 186 -9.26 -26.30 -21.27
C GLN A 186 -10.33 -25.55 -22.08
N ASP A 187 -11.42 -26.22 -22.48
CA ASP A 187 -12.50 -25.63 -23.29
C ASP A 187 -13.54 -24.82 -22.50
N THR A 188 -13.43 -24.81 -21.16
CA THR A 188 -14.37 -24.03 -20.33
C THR A 188 -14.06 -22.55 -20.49
N LYS A 189 -15.08 -21.77 -20.92
CA LYS A 189 -15.03 -20.30 -20.93
C LYS A 189 -14.71 -19.79 -19.53
N VAL A 190 -13.54 -19.18 -19.37
CA VAL A 190 -13.06 -18.66 -18.10
C VAL A 190 -13.61 -17.25 -17.89
N SER A 191 -14.51 -17.10 -16.92
CA SER A 191 -14.94 -15.80 -16.44
C SER A 191 -13.95 -15.29 -15.39
N VAL A 192 -13.46 -14.06 -15.57
CA VAL A 192 -12.54 -13.41 -14.61
C VAL A 192 -13.18 -13.27 -13.25
N THR A 193 -14.46 -12.93 -13.21
CA THR A 193 -15.21 -12.73 -11.98
C THR A 193 -15.32 -14.02 -11.16
N ASP A 194 -15.58 -15.15 -11.82
CA ASP A 194 -15.78 -16.43 -11.13
C ASP A 194 -14.48 -16.95 -10.53
N VAL A 195 -13.39 -16.86 -11.30
CA VAL A 195 -12.05 -17.23 -10.81
C VAL A 195 -11.66 -16.36 -9.62
N LEU A 196 -11.91 -15.04 -9.67
CA LEU A 196 -11.60 -14.15 -8.55
C LEU A 196 -12.44 -14.48 -7.31
N ILE A 197 -13.76 -14.66 -7.43
CA ILE A 197 -14.64 -15.00 -6.31
C ILE A 197 -14.20 -16.31 -5.65
N GLN A 198 -13.94 -17.34 -6.45
CA GLN A 198 -13.53 -18.65 -5.94
C GLN A 198 -12.14 -18.58 -5.27
N SER A 199 -11.20 -17.84 -5.87
CA SER A 199 -9.84 -17.67 -5.33
C SER A 199 -9.85 -16.92 -4.01
N MET A 200 -10.66 -15.87 -3.89
CA MET A 200 -10.84 -15.13 -2.64
C MET A 200 -11.52 -15.95 -1.54
N GLY A 201 -12.21 -17.03 -1.91
CA GLY A 201 -12.80 -18.00 -0.99
C GLY A 201 -11.78 -18.96 -0.34
N SER A 202 -10.55 -19.04 -0.85
CA SER A 202 -9.53 -19.95 -0.31
C SER A 202 -9.09 -19.58 1.12
N ASP A 203 -8.80 -20.59 1.93
CA ASP A 203 -8.42 -20.39 3.33
C ASP A 203 -7.10 -19.62 3.47
N ASP A 204 -6.16 -19.82 2.56
CA ASP A 204 -4.88 -19.10 2.52
C ASP A 204 -5.07 -17.59 2.25
N VAL A 205 -5.98 -17.23 1.35
CA VAL A 205 -6.30 -15.83 1.04
C VAL A 205 -7.02 -15.18 2.22
N LYS A 206 -7.98 -15.89 2.83
CA LYS A 206 -8.65 -15.42 4.06
C LYS A 206 -7.66 -15.22 5.20
N ALA A 207 -6.72 -16.15 5.41
CA ALA A 207 -5.68 -16.04 6.42
C ALA A 207 -4.76 -14.84 6.17
N SER A 208 -4.33 -14.65 4.92
CA SER A 208 -3.52 -13.49 4.53
C SER A 208 -4.29 -12.16 4.72
N ALA A 209 -5.59 -12.14 4.39
CA ALA A 209 -6.44 -10.98 4.58
C ALA A 209 -6.67 -10.66 6.06
N MET A 210 -6.84 -11.69 6.90
CA MET A 210 -6.92 -11.52 8.35
C MET A 210 -5.61 -10.96 8.92
N SER A 211 -4.45 -11.45 8.46
CA SER A 211 -3.14 -10.91 8.86
C SER A 211 -3.02 -9.42 8.52
N LEU A 212 -3.40 -9.03 7.29
CA LEU A 212 -3.45 -7.63 6.89
C LEU A 212 -4.39 -6.80 7.77
N ALA A 213 -5.59 -7.31 8.06
CA ALA A 213 -6.56 -6.62 8.91
C ALA A 213 -6.01 -6.38 10.33
N VAL A 214 -5.36 -7.40 10.92
CA VAL A 214 -4.70 -7.28 12.23
C VAL A 214 -3.57 -6.25 12.19
N CYS A 215 -2.71 -6.29 11.17
CA CYS A 215 -1.66 -5.27 10.98
C CYS A 215 -2.25 -3.87 10.80
N GLY A 216 -3.38 -3.74 10.09
CA GLY A 216 -4.12 -2.49 9.87
C GLY A 216 -4.62 -1.82 11.15
N ILE A 217 -4.94 -2.61 12.17
CA ILE A 217 -5.44 -2.13 13.45
C ILE A 217 -4.31 -1.49 14.28
N ILE A 218 -3.06 -1.95 14.16
CA ILE A 218 -1.93 -1.51 15.00
C ILE A 218 -1.68 0.00 14.89
N PRO A 219 -1.51 0.61 13.69
CA PRO A 219 -1.31 2.06 13.56
C PRO A 219 -2.49 2.87 14.09
N VAL A 220 -3.72 2.38 13.91
CA VAL A 220 -4.95 3.03 14.40
C VAL A 220 -4.97 3.05 15.92
N LEU A 221 -4.66 1.92 16.57
CA LEU A 221 -4.56 1.82 18.02
C LEU A 221 -3.45 2.71 18.58
N MET A 222 -2.28 2.75 17.93
CA MET A 222 -1.19 3.64 18.33
C MET A 222 -1.61 5.11 18.25
N LYS A 223 -2.33 5.51 17.20
CA LYS A 223 -2.85 6.87 17.06
C LYS A 223 -3.85 7.21 18.18
N ILE A 224 -4.82 6.32 18.46
CA ILE A 224 -5.81 6.50 19.54
C ILE A 224 -5.12 6.65 20.89
N ARG A 225 -4.13 5.79 21.19
CA ARG A 225 -3.36 5.86 22.44
C ARG A 225 -2.60 7.18 22.57
N SER A 226 -1.99 7.68 21.49
CA SER A 226 -1.27 8.96 21.51
C SER A 226 -2.19 10.15 21.81
N HIS A 227 -3.40 10.18 21.23
CA HIS A 227 -4.40 11.20 21.53
C HIS A 227 -4.88 11.14 22.98
N ARG A 228 -5.17 9.94 23.50
CA ARG A 228 -5.56 9.76 24.90
C ARG A 228 -4.49 10.26 25.87
N LYS A 229 -3.21 9.98 25.60
CA LYS A 229 -2.09 10.50 26.42
C LYS A 229 -2.00 12.03 26.39
N LYS A 230 -2.18 12.65 25.22
CA LYS A 230 -2.19 14.13 25.10
C LYS A 230 -3.35 14.76 25.87
N MET A 231 -4.55 14.19 25.79
CA MET A 231 -5.72 14.69 26.54
C MET A 231 -5.56 14.51 28.05
N ALA A 232 -5.03 13.36 28.49
CA ALA A 232 -4.75 13.12 29.92
C ALA A 232 -3.72 14.11 30.48
N LYS A 233 -2.67 14.43 29.71
CA LYS A 233 -1.67 15.43 30.08
C LYS A 233 -2.29 16.84 30.18
N ALA A 234 -3.08 17.23 29.19
CA ALA A 234 -3.75 18.54 29.18
C ALA A 234 -4.75 18.70 30.34
N HIS A 235 -5.49 17.64 30.69
CA HIS A 235 -6.38 17.63 31.84
C HIS A 235 -5.61 17.80 33.16
N ASN A 236 -4.51 17.07 33.35
CA ASN A 236 -3.66 17.19 34.54
C ASN A 236 -3.00 18.57 34.67
N GLU A 237 -2.57 19.18 33.56
CA GLU A 237 -2.01 20.54 33.55
C GLU A 237 -3.06 21.61 33.91
N ALA A 238 -4.29 21.48 33.38
CA ALA A 238 -5.40 22.37 33.71
C ALA A 238 -5.82 22.27 35.20
N ASP A 239 -5.89 21.05 35.74
CA ASP A 239 -6.19 20.81 37.16
C ASP A 239 -5.10 21.37 38.08
N GLY A 240 -3.83 21.26 37.67
CA GLY A 240 -2.69 21.83 38.39
C GLY A 240 -2.75 23.36 38.49
N LEU A 241 -3.06 24.03 37.38
CA LEU A 241 -3.22 25.49 37.32
C LEU A 241 -4.42 25.98 38.14
N GLY A 242 -5.55 25.26 38.09
CA GLY A 242 -6.72 25.57 38.91
C GLY A 242 -6.44 25.51 40.41
N LYS A 243 -5.71 24.48 40.86
CA LYS A 243 -5.31 24.33 42.27
C LYS A 243 -4.29 25.39 42.73
N ALA A 244 -3.41 25.83 41.85
CA ALA A 244 -2.45 26.90 42.15
C ALA A 244 -3.16 28.26 42.32
N ALA A 245 -4.08 28.61 41.40
CA ALA A 245 -4.84 29.85 41.47
C ALA A 245 -5.75 29.93 42.71
N SER A 246 -6.35 28.80 43.14
CA SER A 246 -7.19 28.78 44.35
C SER A 246 -6.37 28.98 45.63
N LYS A 247 -5.13 28.48 45.69
CA LYS A 247 -4.20 28.69 46.81
C LYS A 247 -3.73 30.14 46.91
N ASP A 248 -3.41 30.78 45.78
CA ASP A 248 -3.00 32.19 45.76
C ASP A 248 -4.15 33.12 46.23
N THR A 249 -5.37 32.86 45.75
CA THR A 249 -6.55 33.65 46.13
C THR A 249 -6.86 33.52 47.63
N SER A 250 -6.67 32.34 48.21
CA SER A 250 -6.90 32.09 49.64
C SER A 250 -5.76 32.62 50.52
N GLN A 251 -4.51 32.67 50.03
CA GLN A 251 -3.41 33.35 50.71
C GLN A 251 -3.53 34.88 50.65
N GLN A 252 -4.00 35.45 49.55
CA GLN A 252 -4.30 36.89 49.46
C GLN A 252 -5.42 37.31 50.41
N LYS A 253 -6.54 36.55 50.46
CA LYS A 253 -7.62 36.83 51.42
C LYS A 253 -7.17 36.77 52.89
N LYS A 254 -6.21 35.90 53.22
CA LYS A 254 -5.62 35.83 54.56
C LYS A 254 -4.65 36.96 54.90
N LYS A 255 -4.10 37.66 53.91
CA LYS A 255 -3.21 38.82 54.12
C LYS A 255 -3.95 40.16 54.18
N THR A 256 -5.19 40.21 53.72
CA THR A 256 -6.05 41.40 53.73
C THR A 256 -7.09 41.40 54.86
N SER A 257 -7.05 40.42 55.75
CA SER A 257 -7.87 40.31 56.97
C SER A 257 -6.96 40.34 58.19
#